data_AF-A0A530AHK7-F1
#
_entry.id   AF-A0A530AHK7-F1
#
_cell.length_a   1.000
_cell.length_b   1.000
_cell.length_c   1.000
_cell.angle_alpha   90.00
_cell.angle_beta   90.00
_cell.angle_gamma   90.00
#
_symmetry.space_group_name_H-M   'P 1'
#
loop_
_entity.id
_entity.type
_entity.pdbx_description
1 polymer ?
#
loop_
_entity_poly.entity_id
_entity_poly.type
_entity_poly.pdbx_seq_one_letter_code
_entity_poly.pdbx_strand_id
1 'polypeptide(L)'
;LFQVGFGLRPVDAGLLVLAYFLGNLGMKTVTTPTLRRFGFRTVMVVNGAIASLAIMACGAISPQTPQVLVVSLMLVAGLTRSMQFTALNTLAFADIGAPQRSSAAALSSMLQQISMLFGVAIAAAILN
;
A
#
# COMPACT_ATOMS: atom_id res chain seq x y z
N LEU A 1 -10.87 2.60 -12.86
CA LEU A 1 -11.96 3.07 -11.97
C LEU A 1 -12.18 4.58 -12.02
N PHE A 2 -11.17 5.44 -11.89
CA PHE A 2 -11.40 6.90 -11.91
C PHE A 2 -11.83 7.50 -13.27
N GLN A 3 -11.29 7.01 -14.39
CA GLN A 3 -11.74 7.43 -15.73
C GLN A 3 -13.11 6.87 -16.11
N VAL A 4 -13.31 5.56 -15.91
CA VAL A 4 -14.50 4.82 -16.37
C VAL A 4 -15.68 4.93 -15.39
N GLY A 5 -15.42 5.17 -14.10
CA GLY A 5 -16.44 5.26 -13.03
C GLY A 5 -16.77 6.68 -12.55
N PHE A 6 -15.90 7.68 -12.76
CA PHE A 6 -16.11 9.07 -12.32
C PHE A 6 -16.02 10.12 -13.45
N GLY A 7 -15.74 9.72 -14.69
CA GLY A 7 -15.70 10.63 -15.85
C GLY A 7 -14.54 11.65 -15.81
N LEU A 8 -13.55 11.45 -14.96
CA LEU A 8 -12.41 12.36 -14.79
C LEU A 8 -11.49 12.34 -16.02
N ARG A 9 -10.95 13.50 -16.37
CA ARG A 9 -9.98 13.65 -17.46
C ARG A 9 -8.75 12.75 -17.20
N PRO A 10 -8.12 12.19 -18.26
CA PRO A 10 -6.91 11.35 -18.13
C PRO A 10 -5.81 11.98 -17.27
N VAL A 11 -5.67 13.30 -17.36
CA VAL A 11 -4.64 14.07 -16.68
C VAL A 11 -4.85 14.10 -15.15
N ASP A 12 -6.11 14.18 -14.69
CA ASP A 12 -6.44 14.22 -13.26
C ASP A 12 -6.28 12.84 -12.60
N ALA A 13 -6.67 11.78 -13.32
CA ALA A 13 -6.41 10.41 -12.89
C ALA A 13 -4.90 10.13 -12.79
N GLY A 14 -4.12 10.63 -13.76
CA GLY A 14 -2.66 10.56 -13.73
C GLY A 14 -2.06 11.28 -12.52
N LEU A 15 -2.55 12.48 -12.21
CA LEU A 15 -2.08 13.28 -11.06
C LEU A 15 -2.37 12.60 -9.71
N LEU A 16 -3.52 11.96 -9.57
CA LEU A 16 -3.87 11.19 -8.36
C LEU A 16 -2.95 9.99 -8.16
N VAL A 17 -2.64 9.26 -9.23
CA VAL A 17 -1.67 8.16 -9.20
C VAL A 17 -0.28 8.71 -8.84
N LEU A 18 0.11 9.87 -9.37
CA LEU A 18 1.38 10.51 -9.08
C LEU A 18 1.49 10.92 -7.60
N ALA A 19 0.43 11.51 -7.02
CA ALA A 19 0.35 11.84 -5.61
C ALA A 19 0.44 10.58 -4.71
N TYR A 20 -0.21 9.49 -5.11
CA TYR A 20 -0.10 8.20 -4.45
C TYR A 20 1.34 7.67 -4.42
N PHE A 21 2.04 7.73 -5.57
CA PHE A 21 3.45 7.34 -5.67
C PHE A 21 4.36 8.26 -4.86
N LEU A 22 4.08 9.56 -4.84
CA LEU A 22 4.83 10.54 -4.04
C LEU A 22 4.73 10.21 -2.55
N GLY A 23 3.53 9.88 -2.06
CA GLY A 23 3.31 9.43 -0.68
C GLY A 23 4.08 8.14 -0.36
N ASN A 24 4.02 7.17 -1.28
CA ASN A 24 4.74 5.91 -1.12
C ASN A 24 6.27 6.11 -1.05
N LEU A 25 6.82 6.98 -1.92
CA LEU A 25 8.25 7.28 -1.97
C LEU A 25 8.71 8.09 -0.76
N GLY A 26 7.91 9.08 -0.34
CA GLY A 26 8.17 9.89 0.84
C GLY A 26 8.14 9.09 2.14
N MET A 27 7.37 8.00 2.20
CA MET A 27 7.34 7.19 3.41
C MET A 27 8.67 6.51 3.70
N LYS A 28 9.49 6.18 2.69
CA LYS A 28 10.77 5.49 2.90
C LYS A 28 11.72 6.25 3.84
N THR A 29 11.68 7.58 3.86
CA THR A 29 12.48 8.41 4.80
C THR A 29 11.86 8.50 6.19
N VAL A 30 10.54 8.28 6.31
CA VAL A 30 9.77 8.40 7.55
C VAL A 30 9.63 7.05 8.27
N THR A 31 9.60 5.94 7.55
CA THR A 31 9.33 4.60 8.10
C THR A 31 10.37 4.19 9.14
N THR A 32 11.66 4.23 8.79
CA THR A 32 12.75 3.79 9.67
C THR A 32 12.84 4.57 10.99
N PRO A 33 12.81 5.92 11.01
CA PRO A 33 12.83 6.67 12.27
C PRO A 33 11.56 6.47 13.10
N THR A 34 10.39 6.37 12.47
CA THR A 34 9.10 6.19 13.17
C THR A 34 9.03 4.83 13.87
N LEU A 35 9.44 3.76 13.20
CA LEU A 35 9.51 2.42 13.79
C LEU A 35 10.50 2.33 14.95
N ARG A 36 11.64 3.02 14.86
CA ARG A 36 12.63 3.08 15.95
C ARG A 36 12.14 3.88 17.15
N ARG A 37 11.33 4.92 16.95
CA ARG A 37 10.90 5.85 18.01
C ARG A 37 9.62 5.41 18.73
N PHE A 38 8.64 4.86 18.01
CA PHE A 38 7.32 4.50 18.56
C PHE A 38 7.13 3.00 18.78
N GLY A 39 8.08 2.17 18.34
CA GLY A 39 8.00 0.72 18.44
C GLY A 39 7.11 0.08 17.38
N PHE A 40 7.47 -1.14 16.99
CA PHE A 40 6.86 -1.85 15.86
C PHE A 40 5.34 -2.06 16.03
N ARG A 41 4.92 -2.52 17.22
CA ARG A 41 3.52 -2.88 17.50
C ARG A 41 2.57 -1.68 17.41
N THR A 42 2.93 -0.56 18.03
CA THR A 42 2.11 0.66 18.05
C THR A 42 1.96 1.25 16.65
N VAL A 43 3.06 1.31 15.88
CA VAL A 43 3.04 1.81 14.50
C VAL A 43 2.15 0.94 13.62
N MET A 44 2.23 -0.39 13.75
CA MET A 44 1.38 -1.32 13.00
C MET A 44 -0.11 -1.15 13.29
N VAL A 45 -0.49 -0.99 14.57
CA VAL A 45 -1.90 -0.79 14.97
C VAL A 45 -2.44 0.55 14.44
N VAL A 46 -1.69 1.64 14.62
CA VAL A 46 -2.10 2.97 14.14
C VAL A 46 -2.19 2.99 12.62
N ASN A 47 -1.19 2.42 11.93
CA ASN A 47 -1.17 2.35 10.47
C ASN A 47 -2.33 1.49 9.93
N GLY A 48 -2.67 0.39 10.60
CA GLY A 48 -3.84 -0.42 10.28
C GLY A 48 -5.15 0.35 10.44
N ALA A 49 -5.29 1.11 11.52
CA ALA A 49 -6.47 1.96 11.74
C ALA A 49 -6.61 3.02 10.65
N ILE A 50 -5.52 3.71 10.30
CA ILE A 50 -5.49 4.70 9.21
C ILE A 50 -5.84 4.05 7.86
N ALA A 51 -5.34 2.84 7.60
CA ALA A 51 -5.65 2.07 6.38
C ALA A 51 -7.15 1.82 6.25
N SER A 52 -7.76 1.28 7.32
CA SER A 52 -9.19 0.96 7.34
C SER A 52 -10.05 2.21 7.17
N LEU A 53 -9.66 3.31 7.81
CA LEU A 53 -10.34 4.60 7.69
C LEU A 53 -10.23 5.17 6.28
N ALA A 54 -9.06 5.06 5.64
CA ALA A 54 -8.88 5.45 4.25
C ALA A 54 -9.70 4.59 3.28
N ILE A 55 -9.79 3.28 3.49
CA ILE A 55 -10.64 2.39 2.66
C ILE A 55 -12.13 2.74 2.85
N MET A 56 -12.56 2.95 4.09
CA MET A 56 -13.93 3.35 4.39
C MET A 56 -14.27 4.70 3.75
N ALA A 57 -13.32 5.65 3.79
CA ALA A 57 -13.47 6.94 3.16
C ALA A 57 -13.46 6.86 1.62
N CYS A 58 -12.73 5.91 1.02
CA CYS A 58 -12.85 5.61 -0.42
C CYS A 58 -14.26 5.14 -0.80
N GLY A 59 -14.94 4.38 0.07
CA GLY A 59 -16.34 3.97 -0.13
C GLY A 59 -17.34 5.12 -0.08
N ALA A 60 -16.98 6.22 0.58
CA ALA A 60 -17.79 7.43 0.68
C ALA A 60 -17.46 8.49 -0.39
N ILE A 61 -16.53 8.22 -1.32
CA ILE A 61 -16.18 9.13 -2.42
C ILE A 61 -17.36 9.23 -3.39
N SER A 62 -17.88 10.45 -3.57
CA SER A 62 -18.94 10.79 -4.51
C SER A 62 -18.44 11.82 -5.55
N PRO A 63 -19.12 12.05 -6.69
CA PRO A 63 -18.67 13.00 -7.70
C PRO A 63 -18.55 14.46 -7.20
N GLN A 64 -19.25 14.81 -6.12
CA GLN A 64 -19.14 16.14 -5.49
C GLN A 64 -17.98 16.28 -4.49
N THR A 65 -17.18 15.23 -4.27
CA THR A 65 -16.12 15.29 -3.25
C THR A 65 -15.00 16.24 -3.70
N PRO A 66 -14.55 17.18 -2.85
CA PRO A 66 -13.49 18.11 -3.22
C PRO A 66 -12.20 17.36 -3.60
N GLN A 67 -11.59 17.74 -4.71
CA GLN A 67 -10.42 17.07 -5.30
C GLN A 67 -9.23 17.03 -4.33
N VAL A 68 -9.10 18.04 -3.46
CA VAL A 68 -8.10 18.09 -2.39
C VAL A 68 -8.25 16.94 -1.41
N LEU A 69 -9.49 16.58 -1.06
CA LEU A 69 -9.77 15.47 -0.14
C LEU A 69 -9.32 14.15 -0.77
N VAL A 70 -9.66 13.92 -2.05
CA VAL A 70 -9.27 12.71 -2.79
C VAL A 70 -7.74 12.58 -2.90
N VAL A 71 -7.04 13.69 -3.17
CA VAL A 71 -5.57 13.72 -3.21
C VAL A 71 -4.98 13.39 -1.84
N SER A 72 -5.51 13.98 -0.76
CA SER A 72 -5.04 13.69 0.60
C SER A 72 -5.24 12.22 0.99
N LEU A 73 -6.38 11.64 0.58
CA LEU A 73 -6.72 10.25 0.80
C LEU A 73 -5.77 9.31 0.06
N MET A 74 -5.45 9.62 -1.20
CA MET A 74 -4.45 8.90 -1.99
C MET A 74 -3.05 8.98 -1.37
N LEU A 75 -2.66 10.16 -0.87
CA LEU A 75 -1.41 10.34 -0.14
C LEU A 75 -1.34 9.43 1.09
N VAL A 76 -2.37 9.48 1.94
CA VAL A 76 -2.48 8.67 3.16
C VAL A 76 -2.48 7.17 2.83
N ALA A 77 -3.21 6.77 1.79
CA ALA A 77 -3.23 5.38 1.33
C ALA A 77 -1.84 4.91 0.84
N GLY A 78 -1.11 5.76 0.11
CA GLY A 78 0.25 5.47 -0.35
C GLY A 78 1.25 5.32 0.79
N LEU A 79 1.21 6.26 1.75
CA LEU A 79 2.01 6.23 2.98
C LEU A 79 1.75 4.94 3.77
N THR A 80 0.48 4.62 4.00
CA THR A 80 0.06 3.48 4.81
C THR A 80 0.48 2.15 4.20
N ARG A 81 0.35 2.01 2.87
CA ARG A 81 0.79 0.81 2.13
C ARG A 81 2.29 0.60 2.22
N SER A 82 3.07 1.67 2.11
CA SER A 82 4.54 1.62 2.21
C SER A 82 5.00 1.13 3.59
N MET A 83 4.39 1.66 4.66
CA MET A 83 4.65 1.21 6.02
C MET A 83 4.24 -0.25 6.23
N GLN A 84 3.06 -0.67 5.73
CA GLN A 84 2.62 -2.06 5.81
C GLN A 84 3.61 -3.00 5.11
N PHE A 85 4.04 -2.66 3.91
CA PHE A 85 5.00 -3.47 3.16
C PHE A 85 6.34 -3.61 3.92
N THR A 86 6.85 -2.50 4.46
CA THR A 86 8.12 -2.50 5.21
C THR A 86 8.01 -3.32 6.50
N ALA A 87 6.91 -3.14 7.23
CA ALA A 87 6.67 -3.85 8.47
C ALA A 87 6.47 -5.35 8.22
N LEU A 88 5.69 -5.77 7.22
CA LEU A 88 5.54 -7.18 6.87
C LEU A 88 6.88 -7.84 6.50
N ASN A 89 7.72 -7.15 5.71
CA ASN A 89 9.07 -7.63 5.43
C ASN A 89 9.91 -7.73 6.70
N THR A 90 9.89 -6.71 7.56
CA THR A 90 10.64 -6.72 8.81
C THR A 90 10.20 -7.85 9.74
N LEU A 91 8.88 -8.07 9.87
CA LEU A 91 8.30 -9.12 10.69
C LEU A 91 8.64 -10.52 10.15
N ALA A 92 8.54 -10.71 8.82
CA ALA A 92 8.85 -11.98 8.17
C ALA A 92 10.33 -12.43 8.37
N PHE A 93 11.23 -11.48 8.60
CA PHE A 93 12.65 -11.75 8.87
C PHE A 93 13.07 -11.48 10.32
N ALA A 94 12.15 -11.09 11.22
CA ALA A 94 12.46 -10.71 12.58
C ALA A 94 13.04 -11.89 13.40
N ASP A 95 12.48 -13.08 13.18
CA ASP A 95 12.88 -14.31 13.88
C ASP A 95 13.91 -15.14 13.09
N ILE A 96 14.37 -14.65 11.93
CA ILE A 96 15.29 -15.38 11.04
C ILE A 96 16.74 -14.94 11.28
N GLY A 97 17.56 -15.88 11.76
CA GLY A 97 18.99 -15.70 11.98
C GLY A 97 19.75 -15.33 10.70
N ALA A 98 20.82 -14.53 10.84
CA ALA A 98 21.65 -14.03 9.74
C ALA A 98 22.03 -15.07 8.64
N PRO A 99 22.41 -16.33 8.96
CA PRO A 99 22.75 -17.31 7.93
C PRO A 99 21.55 -17.80 7.10
N GLN A 100 20.31 -17.65 7.58
CA GLN A 100 19.10 -18.16 6.92
C GLN A 100 18.31 -17.09 6.16
N ARG A 101 18.66 -15.80 6.32
CA ARG A 101 17.95 -14.69 5.67
C ARG A 101 17.96 -14.75 4.15
N SER A 102 19.07 -15.18 3.55
CA SER A 102 19.19 -15.34 2.09
C SER A 102 18.16 -16.34 1.55
N SER A 103 18.12 -17.55 2.14
CA SER A 103 17.18 -18.60 1.76
C SER A 103 15.73 -18.19 2.01
N ALA A 104 15.45 -17.52 3.13
CA ALA A 104 14.11 -17.02 3.44
C ALA A 104 13.65 -15.92 2.47
N ALA A 105 14.54 -15.02 2.04
CA ALA A 105 14.23 -13.99 1.06
C ALA A 105 13.93 -14.57 -0.32
N ALA A 106 14.68 -15.60 -0.74
CA ALA A 106 14.41 -16.33 -1.97
C ALA A 106 13.04 -17.02 -1.93
N LEU A 107 12.73 -17.72 -0.82
CA LEU A 107 11.43 -18.38 -0.63
C LEU A 107 10.27 -17.37 -0.62
N SER A 108 10.41 -16.25 0.11
CA SER A 108 9.40 -15.19 0.14
C SER A 108 9.14 -14.59 -1.24
N SER A 109 10.20 -14.38 -2.03
CA SER A 109 10.08 -13.87 -3.41
C SER A 109 9.39 -14.86 -4.35
N MET A 110 9.69 -16.16 -4.21
CA MET A 110 9.01 -17.23 -4.95
C MET A 110 7.51 -17.25 -4.61
N LEU A 111 7.16 -17.20 -3.33
CA LEU A 111 5.77 -17.18 -2.89
C LEU A 111 5.03 -15.92 -3.38
N GLN A 112 5.68 -14.76 -3.41
CA GLN A 112 5.10 -13.54 -3.99
C GLN A 112 4.84 -13.67 -5.49
N GLN A 113 5.77 -14.25 -6.25
CA GLN A 113 5.59 -14.50 -7.68
C GLN A 113 4.45 -15.47 -7.96
N ILE A 114 4.39 -16.58 -7.21
CA ILE A 114 3.28 -17.54 -7.31
C ILE A 114 1.95 -16.86 -6.98
N SER A 115 1.90 -16.06 -5.91
CA SER A 115 0.69 -15.32 -5.52
C SER A 115 0.23 -14.35 -6.60
N MET A 116 1.18 -13.65 -7.26
CA MET A 116 0.87 -12.77 -8.39
C MET A 116 0.34 -13.55 -9.60
N LEU A 117 0.97 -14.69 -9.94
CA LEU A 117 0.48 -15.56 -11.01
C LEU A 117 -0.94 -16.05 -10.75
N PHE A 118 -1.21 -16.53 -9.54
CA PHE A 118 -2.54 -16.97 -9.13
C PHE A 118 -3.57 -15.85 -9.25
N GLY A 119 -3.22 -14.63 -8.83
CA GLY A 119 -4.10 -13.46 -8.95
C GLY A 119 -4.47 -13.16 -10.41
N VAL A 120 -3.49 -13.20 -11.31
CA VAL A 120 -3.74 -13.01 -12.76
C VAL A 120 -4.58 -14.15 -13.33
N ALA A 121 -4.28 -15.40 -12.98
CA ALA A 121 -5.01 -16.58 -13.46
C ALA A 121 -6.49 -16.53 -13.02
N ILE A 122 -6.76 -16.19 -11.76
CA ILE A 122 -8.12 -16.04 -11.25
C ILE A 122 -8.84 -14.87 -11.94
N ALA A 123 -8.18 -13.72 -12.10
CA ALA A 123 -8.77 -12.57 -12.79
C ALA A 123 -9.13 -12.91 -14.24
N ALA A 124 -8.24 -13.60 -14.96
CA ALA A 124 -8.48 -14.06 -16.33
C ALA A 124 -9.64 -15.07 -16.41
N ALA A 125 -9.74 -16.00 -15.45
CA ALA A 125 -10.83 -16.96 -15.38
C ALA A 125 -12.20 -16.34 -15.08
N ILE A 126 -12.24 -15.21 -14.37
CA ILE A 126 -13.49 -14.46 -14.07
C ILE A 126 -13.90 -13.56 -15.25
N LEU A 127 -12.92 -13.02 -15.99
CA LEU A 127 -13.15 -12.12 -17.13
C LEU A 127 -13.52 -12.86 -18.44
N ASN A 128 -13.24 -14.16 -18.51
CA ASN A 128 -13.51 -15.02 -19.66
C ASN A 128 -14.82 -15.80 -19.47
#